data_AF-D0NTL0-F1
#
_entry.id   AF-D0NTL0-F1
#
_cell.length_a   1.000
_cell.length_b   1.000
_cell.length_c   1.000
_cell.angle_alpha   90.00
_cell.angle_beta   90.00
_cell.angle_gamma   90.00
#
_symmetry.space_group_name_H-M   'P 1'
#
loop_
_entity.id
_entity.type
_entity.pdbx_description
1 polymer ?
#
loop_
_entity_poly.entity_id
_entity_poly.type
_entity_poly.pdbx_seq_one_letter_code
_entity_poly.pdbx_strand_id
1 'polypeptide(L)'
;MWGVGVLSLHIHASVQTSLQQCTLQVRPWAAVRPCCFLVSLDCHRLQISGQLEEVDSKWREFDGSTVALMVIKHCPLVAIPDTFNKFHELISVKIYNSTIVDWRESAAITNTNHPAFLTLMVVRTNMTNGQLPAVPDDLDLKWLAGSIVIIEYSQLQVVPQALLRRTST
;
A
#
# COMPACT_ATOMS: atom_id res chain seq x y z
N MET A 1 -35.40 21.13 -9.50
CA MET A 1 -34.23 21.80 -8.87
C MET A 1 -33.16 20.79 -8.44
N TRP A 2 -33.46 19.83 -7.54
CA TRP A 2 -32.47 18.83 -7.07
C TRP A 2 -31.86 17.93 -8.16
N GLY A 3 -32.65 17.54 -9.18
CA GLY A 3 -32.16 16.68 -10.26
C GLY A 3 -31.00 17.29 -11.06
N VAL A 4 -31.01 18.60 -11.27
CA VAL A 4 -29.90 19.30 -11.96
C VAL A 4 -28.64 19.28 -11.10
N GLY A 5 -28.77 19.51 -9.79
CA GLY A 5 -27.63 19.45 -8.87
C GLY A 5 -26.99 18.06 -8.81
N VAL A 6 -27.80 17.01 -8.68
CA VAL A 6 -27.32 15.61 -8.70
C VAL A 6 -26.67 15.26 -10.04
N LEU A 7 -27.27 15.67 -11.15
CA LEU A 7 -26.71 15.43 -12.48
C LEU A 7 -25.35 16.13 -12.65
N SER A 8 -25.22 17.38 -12.22
CA SER A 8 -23.95 18.11 -12.28
C SER A 8 -22.85 17.43 -11.46
N LEU A 9 -23.16 16.99 -10.24
CA LEU A 9 -22.24 16.24 -9.39
C LEU A 9 -21.83 14.89 -10.01
N HIS A 10 -22.80 14.18 -10.61
CA HIS A 10 -22.54 12.93 -11.29
C HIS A 10 -21.65 13.11 -12.51
N ILE A 11 -21.92 14.13 -13.33
CA ILE A 11 -21.09 14.47 -14.49
C ILE A 11 -19.68 14.82 -14.02
N HIS A 12 -19.53 15.70 -13.03
CA HIS A 12 -18.23 16.07 -12.46
C HIS A 12 -17.42 14.85 -12.01
N ALA A 13 -18.03 13.94 -11.25
CA ALA A 13 -17.37 12.71 -10.83
C ALA A 13 -17.03 11.79 -12.02
N SER A 14 -17.91 11.69 -13.02
CA SER A 14 -17.74 10.82 -14.19
C SER A 14 -16.65 11.28 -15.16
N VAL A 15 -16.25 12.55 -15.14
CA VAL A 15 -15.19 13.09 -16.01
C VAL A 15 -13.81 13.04 -15.37
N GLN A 16 -13.70 12.60 -14.11
CA GLN A 16 -12.42 12.56 -13.41
C GLN A 16 -11.42 11.62 -14.12
N THR A 17 -10.18 12.09 -14.24
CA THR A 17 -9.11 11.36 -14.93
C THR A 17 -8.77 10.06 -14.20
N SER A 18 -8.46 9.03 -14.99
CA SER A 18 -7.97 7.76 -14.48
C SER A 18 -6.46 7.74 -14.48
N LEU A 19 -5.88 7.40 -13.33
CA LEU A 19 -4.44 7.21 -13.17
C LEU A 19 -4.07 5.77 -13.51
N GLN A 20 -2.89 5.56 -14.12
CA GLN A 20 -2.46 4.21 -14.51
C GLN A 20 -2.26 3.28 -13.30
N GLN A 21 -1.83 3.83 -12.18
CA GLN A 21 -1.67 3.12 -10.91
C GLN A 21 -3.00 2.84 -10.21
N CYS A 22 -4.11 3.41 -10.65
CA CYS A 22 -5.42 3.27 -10.03
C CYS A 22 -6.21 2.16 -10.73
N THR A 23 -6.01 0.91 -10.32
CA THR A 23 -6.64 -0.25 -10.98
C THR A 23 -8.14 -0.30 -10.70
N LEU A 24 -8.55 0.10 -9.49
CA LEU A 24 -9.95 0.27 -9.13
C LEU A 24 -10.17 1.67 -8.59
N GLN A 25 -10.56 2.58 -9.48
CA GLN A 25 -10.89 3.97 -9.15
C GLN A 25 -12.35 4.08 -8.72
N VAL A 26 -12.59 4.78 -7.61
CA VAL A 26 -13.93 5.22 -7.19
C VAL A 26 -14.09 6.70 -7.49
N ARG A 27 -15.32 7.15 -7.72
CA ARG A 27 -15.62 8.52 -8.18
C ARG A 27 -16.68 9.16 -7.29
N PRO A 28 -16.33 9.60 -6.07
CA PRO A 28 -17.25 10.28 -5.17
C PRO A 28 -17.65 11.64 -5.76
N TRP A 29 -18.92 12.03 -5.57
CA TRP A 29 -19.44 13.30 -6.09
C TRP A 29 -18.73 14.55 -5.58
N ALA A 30 -18.25 14.53 -4.34
CA ALA A 30 -17.58 15.67 -3.71
C ALA A 30 -16.04 15.60 -3.75
N ALA A 31 -15.46 14.60 -4.42
CA ALA A 31 -14.02 14.44 -4.49
C ALA A 31 -13.43 15.20 -5.68
N VAL A 32 -12.34 15.93 -5.41
CA VAL A 32 -11.58 16.66 -6.44
C VAL A 32 -10.37 15.85 -6.91
N ARG A 33 -9.71 15.14 -5.99
CA ARG A 33 -8.56 14.28 -6.30
C ARG A 33 -9.01 12.86 -6.65
N PRO A 34 -8.27 12.13 -7.52
CA PRO A 34 -8.58 10.75 -7.83
C PRO A 34 -8.61 9.88 -6.58
N CYS A 35 -9.68 9.10 -6.40
CA CYS A 35 -9.84 8.18 -5.27
C CYS A 35 -9.64 6.74 -5.74
N CYS A 36 -8.69 6.02 -5.16
CA CYS A 36 -8.25 4.71 -5.63
C CYS A 36 -8.43 3.66 -4.56
N PHE A 37 -9.41 2.77 -4.71
CA PHE A 37 -9.60 1.65 -3.80
C PHE A 37 -8.48 0.63 -3.92
N LEU A 38 -8.09 0.31 -5.16
CA LEU A 38 -6.93 -0.55 -5.45
C LEU A 38 -5.87 0.22 -6.21
N VAL A 39 -4.71 0.39 -5.57
CA VAL A 39 -3.51 0.98 -6.16
C VAL A 39 -2.54 -0.12 -6.55
N SER A 40 -2.06 -0.09 -7.79
CA SER A 40 -1.01 -0.94 -8.33
C SER A 40 0.19 -0.09 -8.72
N LEU A 41 1.21 -0.04 -7.86
CA LEU A 41 2.53 0.49 -8.18
C LEU A 41 3.30 -0.58 -8.98
N ASP A 42 3.16 -0.53 -10.31
CA ASP A 42 3.90 -1.40 -11.24
C ASP A 42 5.01 -0.59 -11.90
N CYS A 43 6.23 -0.70 -11.39
CA CYS A 43 7.35 0.13 -11.82
C CYS A 43 7.68 -0.05 -13.31
N HIS A 44 7.46 -1.24 -13.87
CA HIS A 44 7.64 -1.50 -15.30
C HIS A 44 6.61 -0.72 -16.15
N ARG A 45 5.34 -0.69 -15.73
CA ARG A 45 4.29 0.06 -16.45
C ARG A 45 4.42 1.57 -16.28
N LEU A 46 4.83 2.00 -15.10
CA LEU A 46 5.02 3.42 -14.77
C LEU A 46 6.36 3.97 -15.27
N GLN A 47 7.24 3.12 -15.81
CA GLN A 47 8.57 3.46 -16.29
C GLN A 47 9.45 4.15 -15.23
N ILE A 48 9.39 3.62 -13.99
CA ILE A 48 10.20 4.07 -12.85
C ILE A 48 11.00 2.89 -12.28
N SER A 49 11.97 3.16 -11.41
CA SER A 49 12.75 2.09 -10.73
C SER A 49 12.21 1.73 -9.35
N GLY A 50 11.40 2.61 -8.75
CA GLY A 50 10.86 2.46 -7.40
C GLY A 50 11.63 3.26 -6.35
N GLN A 51 12.46 4.22 -6.77
CA GLN A 51 13.20 5.07 -5.84
C GLN A 51 12.25 5.90 -4.97
N LEU A 52 12.72 6.31 -3.80
CA LEU A 52 11.91 6.98 -2.78
C LEU A 52 11.12 8.17 -3.32
N GLU A 53 11.78 9.05 -4.08
CA GLU A 53 11.16 10.25 -4.68
C GLU A 53 10.17 9.90 -5.79
N GLU A 54 10.46 8.88 -6.60
CA GLU A 54 9.56 8.41 -7.66
C GLU A 54 8.26 7.86 -7.07
N VAL A 55 8.38 7.02 -6.03
CA VAL A 55 7.24 6.42 -5.34
C VAL A 55 6.43 7.48 -4.60
N ASP A 56 7.10 8.39 -3.89
CA ASP A 56 6.45 9.48 -3.16
C ASP A 56 5.67 10.40 -4.10
N SER A 57 6.25 10.76 -5.24
CA SER A 57 5.59 11.54 -6.28
C SER A 57 4.33 10.84 -6.81
N LYS A 58 4.44 9.55 -7.18
CA LYS A 58 3.31 8.77 -7.70
C LYS A 58 2.18 8.58 -6.69
N TRP A 59 2.51 8.45 -5.41
CA TRP A 59 1.54 8.28 -4.33
C TRP A 59 0.83 9.57 -3.92
N ARG A 60 1.39 10.75 -4.29
CA ARG A 60 0.72 12.05 -4.06
C ARG A 60 -0.30 12.41 -5.14
N GLU A 61 -0.33 11.70 -6.27
CA GLU A 61 -1.26 11.96 -7.39
C GLU A 61 -2.73 11.61 -7.05
N PHE A 62 -2.97 10.79 -6.01
CA PHE A 62 -4.31 10.36 -5.60
C PHE A 62 -4.59 10.63 -4.12
N ASP A 63 -5.85 10.43 -3.72
CA ASP A 63 -6.26 10.50 -2.34
C ASP A 63 -5.95 9.20 -1.58
N GLY A 64 -4.89 9.24 -0.78
CA GLY A 64 -4.45 8.12 0.04
C GLY A 64 -5.51 7.60 1.02
N SER A 65 -6.43 8.44 1.48
CA SER A 65 -7.50 8.02 2.41
C SER A 65 -8.48 7.01 1.81
N THR A 66 -8.44 6.81 0.49
CA THR A 66 -9.35 5.88 -0.21
C THR A 66 -8.72 4.53 -0.55
N VAL A 67 -7.42 4.37 -0.27
CA VAL A 67 -6.66 3.16 -0.63
C VAL A 67 -6.90 2.07 0.39
N ALA A 68 -7.58 1.01 -0.04
CA ALA A 68 -7.82 -0.18 0.76
C ALA A 68 -6.84 -1.32 0.40
N LEU A 69 -6.50 -1.44 -0.89
CA LEU A 69 -5.65 -2.51 -1.39
C LEU A 69 -4.47 -1.91 -2.16
N MET A 70 -3.26 -2.34 -1.80
CA MET A 70 -2.03 -1.91 -2.46
C MET A 70 -1.29 -3.11 -3.02
N VAL A 71 -0.88 -3.01 -4.29
CA VAL A 71 0.01 -3.95 -4.94
C VAL A 71 1.23 -3.21 -5.43
N ILE A 72 2.41 -3.65 -5.01
CA ILE A 72 3.72 -3.20 -5.48
C ILE A 72 4.31 -4.35 -6.30
N LYS A 73 4.69 -4.10 -7.55
CA LYS A 73 5.25 -5.16 -8.40
C LYS A 73 6.25 -4.65 -9.42
N HIS A 74 7.17 -5.54 -9.79
CA HIS A 74 8.19 -5.28 -10.81
C HIS A 74 9.07 -4.07 -10.51
N CYS A 75 9.30 -3.77 -9.22
CA CYS A 75 10.13 -2.66 -8.78
C CYS A 75 11.52 -3.15 -8.39
N PRO A 76 12.58 -2.87 -9.17
CA PRO A 76 13.92 -3.35 -8.89
C PRO A 76 14.58 -2.71 -7.67
N LEU A 77 14.09 -1.54 -7.22
CA LEU A 77 14.69 -0.77 -6.13
C LEU A 77 13.61 -0.06 -5.28
N VAL A 78 12.57 -0.78 -4.84
CA VAL A 78 11.44 -0.13 -4.15
C VAL A 78 11.84 0.40 -2.77
N ALA A 79 11.64 1.70 -2.56
CA ALA A 79 11.77 2.38 -1.28
C ALA A 79 10.41 2.92 -0.84
N ILE A 80 9.99 2.64 0.39
CA ILE A 80 8.67 3.02 0.91
C ILE A 80 8.75 4.40 1.63
N PRO A 81 8.12 5.46 1.09
CA PRO A 81 8.13 6.80 1.69
C PRO A 81 7.13 6.97 2.84
N ASP A 82 7.30 8.02 3.65
CA ASP A 82 6.38 8.38 4.76
C ASP A 82 4.96 8.71 4.29
N THR A 83 4.77 9.04 3.00
CA THR A 83 3.44 9.18 2.41
C THR A 83 2.60 7.91 2.59
N PHE A 84 3.25 6.76 2.79
CA PHE A 84 2.59 5.52 3.17
C PHE A 84 1.63 5.70 4.36
N ASN A 85 2.03 6.45 5.39
CA ASN A 85 1.21 6.67 6.60
C ASN A 85 -0.15 7.34 6.33
N LYS A 86 -0.36 7.93 5.15
CA LYS A 86 -1.63 8.55 4.77
C LYS A 86 -2.68 7.54 4.30
N PHE A 87 -2.31 6.28 4.13
CA PHE A 87 -3.20 5.21 3.70
C PHE A 87 -3.94 4.60 4.89
N HIS A 88 -4.83 5.39 5.50
CA HIS A 88 -5.49 5.01 6.76
C HIS A 88 -6.45 3.81 6.62
N GLU A 89 -7.14 3.73 5.49
CA GLU A 89 -8.08 2.66 5.17
C GLU A 89 -7.38 1.40 4.61
N LEU A 90 -6.06 1.32 4.67
CA LEU A 90 -5.28 0.25 4.07
C LEU A 90 -5.52 -1.08 4.78
N ILE A 91 -6.04 -2.05 4.03
CA ILE A 91 -6.35 -3.40 4.49
C ILE A 91 -5.25 -4.38 4.07
N SER A 92 -4.70 -4.23 2.85
CA SER A 92 -3.73 -5.18 2.33
C SER A 92 -2.62 -4.53 1.52
N VAL A 93 -1.40 -5.03 1.74
CA VAL A 93 -0.23 -4.78 0.89
C VAL A 93 0.26 -6.09 0.31
N LYS A 94 0.44 -6.12 -1.00
CA LYS A 94 1.08 -7.21 -1.72
C LYS A 94 2.31 -6.70 -2.46
N ILE A 95 3.45 -7.33 -2.24
CA ILE A 95 4.71 -7.04 -2.92
C ILE A 95 5.08 -8.28 -3.73
N TYR A 96 5.28 -8.10 -5.03
CA TYR A 96 5.56 -9.20 -5.96
C TYR A 96 6.73 -8.88 -6.89
N ASN A 97 7.67 -9.83 -7.03
CA ASN A 97 8.75 -9.75 -8.00
C ASN A 97 9.47 -8.38 -7.98
N SER A 98 9.95 -8.00 -6.80
CA SER A 98 10.51 -6.67 -6.52
C SER A 98 11.67 -6.78 -5.53
N THR A 99 12.44 -5.72 -5.35
CA THR A 99 13.50 -5.67 -4.33
C THR A 99 13.24 -4.48 -3.42
N ILE A 100 12.97 -4.76 -2.15
CA ILE A 100 12.80 -3.73 -1.11
C ILE A 100 14.19 -3.26 -0.70
N VAL A 101 14.53 -2.04 -1.08
CA VAL A 101 15.83 -1.43 -0.74
C VAL A 101 15.76 -0.65 0.56
N ASP A 102 14.60 -0.02 0.83
CA ASP A 102 14.35 0.76 2.04
C ASP A 102 12.87 0.69 2.44
N TRP A 103 12.61 0.45 3.73
CA TRP A 103 11.29 0.54 4.33
C TRP A 103 11.45 0.92 5.80
N ARG A 104 11.73 2.20 6.02
CA ARG A 104 11.98 2.78 7.33
C ARG A 104 10.82 2.65 8.32
N GLU A 105 11.16 2.67 9.60
CA GLU A 105 10.23 2.62 10.74
C GLU A 105 9.19 3.76 10.71
N SER A 106 9.58 4.93 10.22
CA SER A 106 8.66 6.07 10.09
C SER A 106 7.50 5.81 9.13
N ALA A 107 7.61 4.81 8.25
CA ALA A 107 6.57 4.36 7.32
C ALA A 107 6.09 2.93 7.66
N ALA A 108 6.24 2.50 8.91
CA ALA A 108 5.83 1.17 9.35
C ALA A 108 4.31 1.00 9.41
N ILE A 109 3.86 -0.24 9.25
CA ILE A 109 2.45 -0.60 9.41
C ILE A 109 2.11 -0.59 10.91
N THR A 110 1.34 0.39 11.35
CA THR A 110 0.92 0.57 12.74
C THR A 110 -0.60 0.67 12.86
N ASN A 111 -1.16 0.35 14.03
CA ASN A 111 -2.59 0.53 14.28
C ASN A 111 -3.00 2.01 14.21
N THR A 112 -2.13 2.94 14.61
CA THR A 112 -2.40 4.38 14.54
C THR A 112 -2.54 4.88 13.10
N ASN A 113 -1.66 4.46 12.19
CA ASN A 113 -1.69 4.93 10.81
C ASN A 113 -2.52 4.03 9.89
N HIS A 114 -2.68 2.74 10.23
CA HIS A 114 -3.34 1.71 9.42
C HIS A 114 -4.22 0.79 10.29
N PRO A 115 -5.27 1.33 10.95
CA PRO A 115 -6.09 0.58 11.91
C PRO A 115 -6.83 -0.62 11.30
N ALA A 116 -7.09 -0.60 9.98
CA ALA A 116 -7.80 -1.65 9.27
C ALA A 116 -6.87 -2.72 8.65
N PHE A 117 -5.57 -2.69 8.92
CA PHE A 117 -4.61 -3.54 8.22
C PHE A 117 -4.73 -5.03 8.61
N LEU A 118 -4.88 -5.88 7.59
CA LEU A 118 -5.10 -7.31 7.76
C LEU A 118 -4.11 -8.19 7.01
N THR A 119 -3.54 -7.79 5.88
CA THR A 119 -2.79 -8.73 5.04
C THR A 119 -1.54 -8.14 4.43
N LEU A 120 -0.38 -8.73 4.76
CA LEU A 120 0.88 -8.49 4.09
C LEU A 120 1.31 -9.74 3.32
N MET A 121 1.50 -9.61 2.01
CA MET A 121 1.97 -10.69 1.15
C MET A 121 3.24 -10.26 0.44
N VAL A 122 4.32 -11.01 0.63
CA VAL A 122 5.65 -10.71 0.09
C VAL A 122 6.15 -11.92 -0.70
N VAL A 123 6.01 -11.87 -2.02
CA VAL A 123 6.24 -13.02 -2.91
C VAL A 123 7.31 -12.69 -3.93
N ARG A 124 8.29 -13.59 -4.11
CA ARG A 124 9.41 -13.41 -5.05
C ARG A 124 10.11 -12.06 -4.85
N THR A 125 10.29 -11.64 -3.60
CA THR A 125 10.78 -10.30 -3.28
C THR A 125 12.12 -10.39 -2.58
N ASN A 126 13.10 -9.61 -3.01
CA ASN A 126 14.39 -9.54 -2.34
C ASN A 126 14.41 -8.39 -1.31
N MET A 127 15.21 -8.51 -0.26
CA MET A 127 15.31 -7.53 0.82
C MET A 127 16.77 -7.24 1.12
N THR A 128 17.11 -5.96 1.28
CA THR A 128 18.44 -5.58 1.78
C THR A 128 18.67 -6.25 3.14
N ASN A 129 19.77 -6.97 3.29
CA ASN A 129 20.13 -7.73 4.51
C ASN A 129 19.18 -8.89 4.89
N GLY A 130 18.27 -9.30 4.00
CA GLY A 130 17.39 -10.46 4.23
C GLY A 130 16.42 -10.30 5.41
N GLN A 131 16.16 -9.07 5.85
CA GLN A 131 15.24 -8.72 6.93
C GLN A 131 14.05 -7.96 6.35
N LEU A 132 12.85 -8.29 6.84
CA LEU A 132 11.64 -7.54 6.52
C LEU A 132 11.60 -6.30 7.43
N PRO A 133 11.91 -5.08 6.93
CA PRO A 133 12.33 -3.98 7.81
C PRO A 133 11.20 -3.35 8.64
N ALA A 134 9.95 -3.62 8.29
CA ALA A 134 8.78 -2.90 8.81
C ALA A 134 7.68 -3.81 9.36
N VAL A 135 8.07 -4.97 9.91
CA VAL A 135 7.20 -5.70 10.85
C VAL A 135 7.60 -5.20 12.24
N PRO A 136 6.82 -4.32 12.90
CA PRO A 136 7.12 -3.88 14.25
C PRO A 136 7.32 -5.06 15.20
N ASP A 137 8.20 -4.93 16.18
CA ASP A 137 8.46 -5.99 17.18
C ASP A 137 7.22 -6.36 18.02
N ASP A 138 6.20 -5.49 18.00
CA ASP A 138 4.91 -5.64 18.65
C ASP A 138 3.75 -5.88 17.65
N LEU A 139 4.07 -6.41 16.47
CA LEU A 139 3.08 -6.81 15.46
C LEU A 139 1.96 -7.68 16.04
N ASP A 140 2.34 -8.60 16.93
CA ASP A 140 1.46 -9.53 17.63
C ASP A 140 0.40 -8.81 18.49
N LEU A 141 0.73 -7.63 19.01
CA LEU A 141 -0.15 -6.80 19.83
C LEU A 141 -0.94 -5.78 19.00
N LYS A 142 -0.37 -5.29 17.89
CA LYS A 142 -0.93 -4.16 17.13
C LYS A 142 -1.88 -4.57 16.02
N TRP A 143 -1.70 -5.74 15.41
CA TRP A 143 -2.53 -6.17 14.29
C TRP A 143 -3.81 -6.84 14.75
N LEU A 144 -4.90 -6.61 14.01
CA LEU A 144 -6.20 -7.21 14.29
C LEU A 144 -6.10 -8.75 14.33
N ALA A 145 -6.89 -9.39 15.19
CA ALA A 145 -7.01 -10.84 15.22
C ALA A 145 -7.41 -11.36 13.84
N GLY A 146 -6.71 -12.38 13.34
CA GLY A 146 -6.93 -12.93 11.99
C GLY A 146 -6.10 -12.30 10.87
N SER A 147 -5.26 -11.29 11.14
CA SER A 147 -4.33 -10.78 10.12
C SER A 147 -3.35 -11.85 9.63
N ILE A 148 -2.96 -11.78 8.35
CA ILE A 148 -2.17 -12.81 7.67
C ILE A 148 -0.88 -12.19 7.11
N VAL A 149 0.24 -12.88 7.34
CA VAL A 149 1.52 -12.58 6.70
C VAL A 149 1.94 -13.79 5.87
N ILE A 150 2.12 -13.59 4.56
CA ILE A 150 2.57 -14.63 3.63
C ILE A 150 3.90 -14.19 3.03
N ILE A 151 4.93 -15.01 3.16
CA ILE A 151 6.26 -14.77 2.59
C ILE A 151 6.65 -16.00 1.77
N GLU A 152 6.81 -15.84 0.46
CA GLU A 152 7.12 -16.96 -0.45
C GLU A 152 8.24 -16.58 -1.43
N TYR A 153 9.22 -17.47 -1.60
CA TYR A 153 10.32 -17.28 -2.56
C TYR A 153 11.09 -15.95 -2.40
N SER A 154 11.18 -15.42 -1.17
CA SER A 154 11.68 -14.06 -0.88
C SER A 154 13.04 -14.01 -0.16
N GLN A 155 13.82 -15.10 -0.21
CA GLN A 155 15.20 -15.20 0.35
C GLN A 155 15.34 -14.69 1.79
N LEU A 156 14.29 -14.83 2.60
CA LEU A 156 14.27 -14.34 3.98
C LEU A 156 15.32 -15.11 4.80
N GLN A 157 16.27 -14.38 5.38
CA GLN A 157 17.35 -15.00 6.17
C GLN A 157 16.99 -15.10 7.65
N VAL A 158 16.22 -14.12 8.14
CA VAL A 158 15.79 -14.06 9.55
C VAL A 158 14.29 -13.83 9.59
N VAL A 159 13.58 -14.71 10.29
CA VAL A 159 12.15 -14.51 10.58
C VAL A 159 12.02 -13.52 11.75
N PRO A 160 11.33 -12.38 11.57
CA PRO A 160 11.09 -11.45 12.68
C PRO A 160 10.40 -12.14 13.86
N GLN A 161 10.90 -11.89 15.07
CA GLN A 161 10.37 -12.53 16.29
C GLN A 161 8.88 -12.24 16.52
N ALA A 162 8.41 -11.05 16.12
CA ALA A 162 7.01 -10.67 16.18
C ALA A 162 6.08 -11.63 15.41
N LEU A 163 6.55 -12.27 14.34
CA LEU A 163 5.78 -13.26 13.59
C LEU A 163 5.70 -14.61 14.32
N LEU A 164 6.72 -14.96 15.11
CA LEU A 164 6.78 -16.23 15.84
C LEU A 164 5.89 -16.23 17.09
N ARG A 165 5.81 -15.09 17.80
CA ARG A 165 5.03 -14.95 19.04
C ARG A 165 3.53 -15.22 18.89
N ARG A 166 3.00 -15.11 17.67
CA ARG A 166 1.57 -15.29 17.38
C ARG A 166 1.12 -16.74 17.23
N THR A 167 2.05 -17.71 17.23
CA THR A 167 1.74 -19.12 16.94
C THR A 167 1.35 -19.96 18.17
N SER A 168 1.33 -19.36 19.38
CA SER A 168 1.20 -20.09 20.66
C SER A 168 -0.10 -19.89 21.44
N THR A 169 -1.21 -19.50 20.81
CA THR A 169 -2.56 -19.47 21.43
C THR A 169 -3.58 -20.10 20.50
#